data_AF-A0A8J0QJ72-F1
#
_entry.id   AF-A0A8J0QJ72-F1
#
_cell.length_a   1.000
_cell.length_b   1.000
_cell.length_c   1.000
_cell.angle_alpha   90.00
_cell.angle_beta   90.00
_cell.angle_gamma   90.00
#
_symmetry.space_group_name_H-M   'P 1'
#
loop_
_entity.id
_entity.type
_entity.pdbx_description
1 polymer ?
#
loop_
_entity_poly.entity_id
_entity_poly.type
_entity_poly.pdbx_seq_one_letter_code
_entity_poly.pdbx_strand_id
1 'polypeptide(L)'
;MQEEVEVQGKAGPGGRLDMNHGFVHHIRRNQIARDDYDREVKQAKEKQKKRYTPGPARPKKPDLQVYHPRQRATEKVHTAGALKDEPNDNGTQLFCLDFEADGGEVTSVIVYEDDDAEQLAAMISNQNQLEGGMREALKRRIQEEISKRRVQR
;
A
#
# COMPACT_ATOMS: atom_id res chain seq x y z
N MET A 1 54.41 35.58 -31.58
CA MET A 1 54.95 34.46 -32.36
C MET A 1 54.22 33.23 -31.90
N GLN A 2 53.38 32.72 -32.79
CA GLN A 2 52.59 31.50 -32.62
C GLN A 2 53.55 30.30 -32.59
N GLU A 3 53.29 29.32 -31.74
CA GLU A 3 53.57 27.93 -32.09
C GLU A 3 52.53 27.05 -31.38
N GLU A 4 51.45 26.80 -32.12
CA GLU A 4 50.50 25.75 -31.83
C GLU A 4 51.19 24.41 -32.12
N VAL A 5 51.44 23.59 -31.09
CA VAL A 5 51.83 22.20 -31.32
C VAL A 5 50.56 21.37 -31.32
N GLU A 6 49.98 21.29 -32.51
CA GLU A 6 48.94 20.36 -32.91
C GLU A 6 49.42 18.91 -32.70
N VAL A 7 48.97 18.25 -31.63
CA VAL A 7 49.12 16.78 -31.51
C VAL A 7 47.98 16.15 -32.30
N GLN A 8 48.22 16.04 -33.60
CA GLN A 8 47.35 15.44 -34.59
C GLN A 8 47.21 13.93 -34.30
N GLY A 9 46.11 13.54 -33.67
CA GLY A 9 45.72 12.14 -33.50
C GLY A 9 45.32 11.54 -34.85
N LYS A 10 46.28 10.95 -35.57
CA LYS A 10 45.99 10.14 -36.76
C LYS A 10 45.11 8.96 -36.35
N ALA A 11 43.84 8.97 -36.76
CA ALA A 11 42.98 7.79 -36.67
C ALA A 11 43.57 6.70 -37.58
N GLY A 12 44.24 5.72 -36.97
CA GLY A 12 44.77 4.57 -37.69
C GLY A 12 43.64 3.83 -38.44
N PRO A 13 43.95 3.18 -39.58
CA PRO A 13 42.95 2.48 -40.35
C PRO A 13 42.45 1.29 -39.53
N GLY A 14 41.19 1.35 -39.08
CA GLY A 14 40.55 0.23 -38.38
C GLY A 14 39.70 0.58 -37.15
N GLY A 15 39.45 1.86 -36.85
CA GLY A 15 38.48 2.28 -35.80
C GLY A 15 38.79 1.76 -34.38
N ARG A 16 39.94 1.11 -34.20
CA ARG A 16 40.36 0.47 -32.97
C ARG A 16 41.03 1.51 -32.09
N LEU A 17 40.50 1.69 -30.89
CA LEU A 17 41.03 2.62 -29.90
C LEU A 17 42.47 2.26 -29.53
N ASP A 18 43.35 3.26 -29.47
CA ASP A 18 44.71 3.08 -28.97
C ASP A 18 44.69 2.80 -27.45
N MET A 19 45.11 1.59 -27.08
CA MET A 19 45.10 1.12 -25.70
C MET A 19 46.23 1.69 -24.84
N ASN A 20 47.23 2.35 -25.46
CA ASN A 20 48.34 3.03 -24.79
C ASN A 20 48.07 4.53 -24.56
N HIS A 21 46.88 5.01 -24.97
CA HIS A 21 46.50 6.39 -24.77
C HIS A 21 46.18 6.69 -23.30
N GLY A 22 46.54 7.88 -22.82
CA GLY A 22 46.35 8.30 -21.42
C GLY A 22 44.90 8.18 -20.94
N PHE A 23 43.92 8.37 -21.84
CA PHE A 23 42.50 8.16 -21.55
C PHE A 23 42.17 6.69 -21.21
N VAL A 24 42.66 5.72 -21.99
CA VAL A 24 42.43 4.28 -21.73
C VAL A 24 43.08 3.86 -20.41
N HIS A 25 44.25 4.42 -20.10
CA HIS A 25 44.88 4.22 -18.80
C HIS A 25 44.03 4.75 -17.63
N HIS A 26 43.33 5.88 -17.80
CA HIS A 26 42.39 6.37 -16.78
C HIS A 26 41.19 5.44 -16.61
N ILE A 27 40.59 4.94 -17.71
CA ILE A 27 39.47 3.99 -17.63
C ILE A 27 39.91 2.72 -16.88
N ARG A 28 41.08 2.15 -17.22
CA ARG A 28 41.62 0.97 -16.53
C ARG A 28 41.85 1.24 -15.04
N ARG A 29 42.45 2.37 -14.68
CA ARG A 29 42.65 2.76 -13.27
C ARG A 29 41.32 2.96 -12.53
N ASN A 30 40.33 3.55 -13.18
CA ASN A 30 39.02 3.75 -12.58
C ASN A 30 38.28 2.43 -12.38
N GLN A 31 38.43 1.47 -13.30
CA GLN A 31 37.88 0.12 -13.14
C GLN A 31 38.51 -0.60 -11.94
N ILE A 32 39.84 -0.54 -11.81
CA ILE A 32 40.55 -1.10 -10.64
C ILE A 32 40.05 -0.46 -9.34
N ALA A 33 39.96 0.88 -9.30
CA ALA A 33 39.46 1.58 -8.12
C ALA A 33 38.02 1.18 -7.76
N ARG A 34 37.16 0.96 -8.78
CA ARG A 34 35.79 0.49 -8.58
C ARG A 34 35.76 -0.94 -8.03
N ASP A 35 36.58 -1.83 -8.59
CA ASP A 35 36.66 -3.23 -8.16
C ASP A 35 37.22 -3.36 -6.73
N ASP A 36 38.22 -2.54 -6.38
CA ASP A 36 38.79 -2.48 -5.04
C ASP A 36 37.77 -1.92 -4.03
N TYR A 37 37.05 -0.85 -4.39
CA TYR A 37 35.94 -0.34 -3.57
C TYR A 37 34.85 -1.39 -3.35
N ASP A 38 34.41 -2.08 -4.41
CA ASP A 38 33.41 -3.14 -4.32
C ASP A 38 33.89 -4.31 -3.44
N ARG A 39 35.18 -4.66 -3.53
CA ARG A 39 35.81 -5.67 -2.67
C ARG A 39 35.80 -5.23 -1.21
N GLU A 40 36.21 -3.99 -0.92
CA GLU A 40 36.23 -3.44 0.43
C GLU A 40 34.83 -3.32 1.04
N VAL A 41 33.84 -2.85 0.27
CA VAL A 41 32.45 -2.76 0.71
C VAL A 41 31.87 -4.14 1.01
N LYS A 42 32.15 -5.15 0.18
CA LYS A 42 31.75 -6.54 0.46
C LYS A 42 32.40 -7.07 1.73
N GLN A 43 33.71 -6.85 1.91
CA GLN A 43 34.42 -7.27 3.11
C GLN A 43 33.91 -6.54 4.37
N ALA A 44 33.65 -5.24 4.30
CA ALA A 44 33.11 -4.46 5.40
C ALA A 44 31.72 -4.99 5.80
N LYS A 45 30.84 -5.25 4.82
CA LYS A 45 29.53 -5.87 5.07
C LYS A 45 29.65 -7.29 5.65
N GLU A 46 30.61 -8.09 5.20
CA GLU A 46 30.83 -9.43 5.74
C GLU A 46 31.40 -9.39 7.17
N LYS A 47 32.37 -8.51 7.44
CA LYS A 47 32.92 -8.28 8.79
C LYS A 47 31.85 -7.77 9.75
N GLN A 48 30.93 -6.91 9.29
CA GLN A 48 29.77 -6.50 10.07
C GLN A 48 28.77 -7.65 10.31
N LYS A 49 28.60 -8.56 9.35
CA LYS A 49 27.74 -9.75 9.50
C LYS A 49 28.33 -10.80 10.45
N LYS A 50 29.65 -10.93 10.53
CA LYS A 50 30.32 -11.79 11.52
C LYS A 50 30.33 -11.11 12.89
N ARG A 51 29.21 -11.18 13.60
CA ARG A 51 29.17 -10.88 15.04
C ARG A 51 30.18 -11.79 15.76
N TYR A 52 31.18 -11.19 16.43
CA TYR A 52 32.15 -11.92 17.26
C TYR A 52 31.56 -12.33 18.62
N THR A 53 30.40 -11.80 18.99
CA THR A 53 29.60 -12.26 20.14
C THR A 53 28.62 -13.34 19.67
N PRO A 54 28.56 -14.53 20.32
CA PRO A 54 27.44 -15.43 20.10
C PRO A 54 26.16 -14.65 20.45
N GLY A 55 25.21 -14.61 19.52
CA GLY A 55 23.96 -13.90 19.73
C GLY A 55 23.29 -14.39 21.00
N PRO A 56 22.58 -13.52 21.76
CA PRO A 56 21.83 -13.96 22.92
C PRO A 56 20.91 -15.11 22.51
N ALA A 57 20.89 -16.19 23.30
CA ALA A 57 19.98 -17.32 23.13
C ALA A 57 18.56 -16.90 23.50
N ARG A 58 18.02 -15.89 22.79
CA ARG A 58 16.60 -15.58 22.86
C ARG A 58 15.87 -16.75 22.21
N PRO A 59 14.88 -17.35 22.89
CA PRO A 59 14.04 -18.34 22.25
C PRO A 59 13.41 -17.71 21.01
N LYS A 60 13.60 -18.37 19.86
CA LYS A 60 12.92 -18.10 18.60
C LYS A 60 11.43 -18.40 18.81
N LYS A 61 10.71 -17.55 19.52
CA LYS A 61 9.25 -17.57 19.41
C LYS A 61 8.96 -17.01 18.02
N PRO A 62 8.42 -17.82 17.09
CA PRO A 62 7.99 -17.30 15.81
C PRO A 62 6.94 -16.22 16.04
N ASP A 63 6.91 -15.23 15.14
CA ASP A 63 5.95 -14.15 15.17
C ASP A 63 4.54 -14.69 15.43
N LEU A 64 3.81 -14.01 16.31
CA LEU A 64 2.35 -14.06 16.31
C LEU A 64 1.89 -14.04 14.85
N GLN A 65 1.13 -15.05 14.41
CA GLN A 65 0.55 -15.04 13.08
C GLN A 65 -0.44 -13.87 13.02
N VAL A 66 0.02 -12.74 12.49
CA VAL A 66 -0.77 -11.51 12.31
C VAL A 66 -1.73 -11.65 11.13
N TYR A 67 -1.45 -12.58 10.21
CA TYR A 67 -2.23 -12.76 9.00
C TYR A 67 -3.01 -14.06 9.02
N HIS A 68 -4.34 -13.94 9.03
CA HIS A 68 -5.26 -15.01 8.73
C HIS A 68 -5.76 -14.80 7.28
N PRO A 69 -5.33 -15.64 6.32
CA PRO A 69 -5.84 -15.56 4.96
C PRO A 69 -7.36 -15.71 4.99
N ARG A 70 -8.06 -14.78 4.35
CA ARG A 70 -9.52 -14.83 4.23
C ARG A 70 -9.88 -16.12 3.50
N GLN A 71 -10.58 -17.02 4.18
CA GLN A 71 -11.13 -18.22 3.58
C GLN A 71 -12.05 -17.80 2.43
N ARG A 72 -11.77 -18.29 1.22
CA ARG A 72 -12.70 -18.15 0.10
C ARG A 72 -13.97 -18.87 0.52
N ALA A 73 -15.07 -18.16 0.51
CA ALA A 73 -16.37 -18.61 0.99
C ALA A 73 -16.75 -19.93 0.32
N THR A 74 -16.52 -21.03 1.04
CA THR A 74 -17.36 -22.21 1.00
C THR A 74 -17.86 -22.36 2.42
N GLU A 75 -19.02 -21.75 2.65
CA GLU A 75 -19.95 -22.03 3.73
C GLU A 75 -19.46 -21.75 5.17
N LYS A 76 -20.11 -20.73 5.76
CA LYS A 76 -20.34 -20.56 7.21
C LYS A 76 -19.08 -20.25 8.04
N VAL A 77 -18.78 -18.96 8.21
CA VAL A 77 -17.75 -18.48 9.14
C VAL A 77 -18.36 -17.56 10.20
N HIS A 78 -18.58 -18.12 11.37
CA HIS A 78 -18.55 -17.47 12.69
C HIS A 78 -17.07 -17.57 13.15
N THR A 79 -16.36 -16.64 13.82
CA THR A 79 -16.67 -15.51 14.70
C THR A 79 -15.33 -14.85 15.09
N ALA A 80 -15.24 -13.52 15.25
CA ALA A 80 -14.21 -12.88 16.07
C ALA A 80 -14.63 -11.47 16.52
N GLY A 81 -14.84 -11.28 17.83
CA GLY A 81 -14.87 -9.95 18.45
C GLY A 81 -16.19 -9.16 18.40
N ALA A 82 -17.24 -9.72 18.99
CA ALA A 82 -18.30 -9.04 19.73
C ALA A 82 -18.44 -7.49 19.59
N LEU A 83 -18.94 -6.98 18.46
CA LEU A 83 -20.37 -6.68 18.52
C LEU A 83 -21.02 -8.00 18.20
N LYS A 84 -21.95 -8.41 19.04
CA LYS A 84 -22.85 -9.45 18.60
C LYS A 84 -23.48 -8.93 17.30
N ASP A 85 -23.05 -9.45 16.15
CA ASP A 85 -24.01 -9.88 15.15
C ASP A 85 -24.88 -10.91 15.89
N GLU A 86 -25.77 -10.41 16.75
CA GLU A 86 -27.09 -11.00 16.83
C GLU A 86 -27.47 -11.14 15.36
N PRO A 87 -27.87 -12.33 14.89
CA PRO A 87 -28.43 -12.45 13.56
C PRO A 87 -29.59 -11.47 13.53
N ASN A 88 -29.32 -10.26 13.04
CA ASN A 88 -30.35 -9.30 12.81
C ASN A 88 -31.11 -9.97 11.68
N ASP A 89 -32.37 -10.31 11.93
CA ASP A 89 -33.20 -11.06 10.99
C ASP A 89 -33.37 -10.32 9.62
N ASN A 90 -32.75 -9.14 9.48
CA ASN A 90 -32.75 -8.21 8.36
C ASN A 90 -31.85 -8.62 7.17
N GLY A 91 -31.29 -9.84 7.18
CA GLY A 91 -30.60 -10.40 6.02
C GLY A 91 -29.15 -9.94 5.82
N THR A 92 -28.68 -9.89 4.57
CA THR A 92 -27.25 -9.65 4.28
C THR A 92 -26.88 -8.18 4.44
N GLN A 93 -25.78 -7.87 5.14
CA GLN A 93 -25.22 -6.52 5.16
C GLN A 93 -24.86 -6.03 3.74
N LEU A 94 -25.30 -4.82 3.40
CA LEU A 94 -25.00 -4.17 2.11
C LEU A 94 -23.92 -3.10 2.24
N PHE A 95 -24.06 -2.17 3.19
CA PHE A 95 -23.13 -1.04 3.36
C PHE A 95 -23.21 -0.38 4.74
N CYS A 96 -22.21 0.43 5.09
CA CYS A 96 -22.28 1.36 6.22
C CYS A 96 -22.58 2.77 5.67
N LEU A 97 -23.61 3.40 6.20
CA LEU A 97 -24.01 4.77 5.91
C LEU A 97 -23.44 5.68 6.99
N ASP A 98 -22.52 6.56 6.59
CA ASP A 98 -22.00 7.61 7.45
C ASP A 98 -22.66 8.94 7.07
N PHE A 99 -23.26 9.60 8.05
CA PHE A 99 -23.87 10.92 7.91
C PHE A 99 -23.16 11.90 8.82
N GLU A 100 -22.59 12.97 8.25
CA GLU A 100 -21.95 14.05 8.99
C GLU A 100 -22.92 15.24 9.08
N ALA A 101 -23.28 15.63 10.31
CA ALA A 101 -24.09 16.82 10.56
C ALA A 101 -23.27 18.09 10.47
N ASP A 102 -23.94 19.24 10.40
CA ASP A 102 -23.30 20.57 10.38
C ASP A 102 -22.42 20.84 11.62
N GLY A 103 -22.68 20.14 12.72
CA GLY A 103 -21.86 20.17 13.94
C GLY A 103 -20.60 19.30 13.90
N GLY A 104 -20.35 18.58 12.80
CA GLY A 104 -19.26 17.60 12.66
C GLY A 104 -19.51 16.27 13.38
N GLU A 105 -20.73 16.04 13.88
CA GLU A 105 -21.12 14.75 14.46
C GLU A 105 -21.40 13.74 13.35
N VAL A 106 -20.76 12.57 13.43
CA VAL A 106 -20.90 11.51 12.44
C VAL A 106 -21.80 10.40 12.99
N THR A 107 -22.94 10.16 12.34
CA THR A 107 -23.85 9.05 12.60
C THR A 107 -23.56 7.92 11.63
N SER A 108 -23.09 6.77 12.13
CA SER A 108 -22.83 5.57 11.32
C SER A 108 -23.91 4.51 11.51
N VAL A 109 -24.53 4.05 10.42
CA VAL A 109 -25.59 3.02 10.45
C VAL A 109 -25.24 1.90 9.47
N ILE A 110 -25.34 0.65 9.93
CA ILE A 110 -25.20 -0.51 9.05
C ILE A 110 -26.53 -0.75 8.35
N VAL A 111 -26.50 -0.76 7.01
CA VAL A 111 -27.66 -1.01 6.14
C VAL A 111 -27.62 -2.46 5.64
N TYR A 112 -28.70 -3.17 5.91
CA TYR A 112 -28.95 -4.54 5.49
C TYR A 112 -29.80 -4.60 4.22
N GLU A 113 -29.92 -5.81 3.66
CA GLU A 113 -30.65 -6.05 2.42
C GLU A 113 -32.15 -5.79 2.58
N ASP A 114 -32.76 -6.20 3.70
CA ASP A 114 -34.19 -6.08 3.94
C ASP A 114 -34.60 -4.80 4.68
N ASP A 115 -33.65 -3.89 4.91
CA ASP A 115 -33.93 -2.63 5.59
C ASP A 115 -34.77 -1.68 4.72
N ASP A 116 -35.69 -0.97 5.38
CA ASP A 116 -36.53 0.05 4.75
C ASP A 116 -35.81 1.41 4.72
N ALA A 117 -35.59 1.92 3.51
CA ALA A 117 -34.96 3.23 3.28
C ALA A 117 -35.72 4.39 3.95
N GLU A 118 -37.04 4.29 4.11
CA GLU A 118 -37.84 5.31 4.77
C GLU A 118 -37.58 5.35 6.28
N GLN A 119 -37.48 4.17 6.91
CA GLN A 119 -37.19 4.06 8.34
C GLN A 119 -35.77 4.53 8.65
N LEU A 120 -34.80 4.16 7.83
CA LEU A 120 -33.41 4.62 7.98
C LEU A 120 -33.30 6.14 7.83
N ALA A 121 -33.96 6.72 6.82
CA ALA A 121 -33.97 8.16 6.63
C ALA A 121 -34.69 8.90 7.79
N ALA A 122 -35.79 8.35 8.31
CA ALA A 122 -36.50 8.92 9.44
C ALA A 122 -35.66 8.86 10.74
N MET A 123 -34.97 7.75 10.97
CA MET A 123 -34.07 7.57 12.11
C MET A 123 -32.96 8.62 12.11
N ILE A 124 -32.26 8.77 10.98
CA ILE A 124 -31.16 9.74 10.82
C ILE A 124 -31.70 11.18 10.87
N SER A 125 -32.88 11.42 10.30
CA SER A 125 -33.55 12.73 10.34
C SER A 125 -33.91 13.17 11.75
N ASN A 126 -34.38 12.25 12.60
CA ASN A 126 -34.69 12.56 13.99
C ASN A 126 -33.42 12.81 14.80
N GLN A 127 -32.36 12.03 14.55
CA GLN A 127 -31.10 12.15 15.26
C GLN A 127 -30.35 13.44 14.91
N ASN A 128 -30.37 13.84 13.63
CA ASN A 128 -29.62 14.98 13.11
C ASN A 128 -30.51 16.22 12.84
N GLN A 129 -31.78 16.19 13.24
CA GLN A 129 -32.77 17.27 13.03
C GLN A 129 -32.84 17.74 11.56
N LEU A 130 -32.85 16.79 10.63
CA LEU A 130 -32.82 17.10 9.19
C LEU A 130 -34.14 17.71 8.71
N GLU A 131 -34.02 18.72 7.85
CA GLU A 131 -35.17 19.32 7.16
C GLU A 131 -35.84 18.30 6.22
N GLY A 132 -37.14 18.46 5.98
CA GLY A 132 -37.94 17.55 5.15
C GLY A 132 -37.34 17.29 3.76
N GLY A 133 -36.78 18.31 3.10
CA GLY A 133 -36.12 18.16 1.81
C GLY A 133 -34.84 17.30 1.85
N MET A 134 -34.02 17.46 2.90
CA MET A 134 -32.82 16.62 3.10
C MET A 134 -33.20 15.19 3.44
N ARG A 135 -34.26 14.98 4.23
CA ARG A 135 -34.79 13.66 4.54
C ARG A 135 -35.23 12.91 3.29
N GLU A 136 -35.94 13.58 2.38
CA GLU A 136 -36.36 12.99 1.10
C GLU A 136 -35.17 12.66 0.19
N ALA A 137 -34.19 13.56 0.12
CA ALA A 137 -32.96 13.33 -0.64
C ALA A 137 -32.17 12.12 -0.08
N LEU A 138 -32.05 12.02 1.25
CA LEU A 138 -31.41 10.91 1.94
C LEU A 138 -32.14 9.59 1.67
N LYS A 139 -33.48 9.57 1.79
CA LYS A 139 -34.30 8.39 1.45
C LYS A 139 -34.03 7.91 0.03
N ARG A 140 -34.07 8.82 -0.95
CA ARG A 140 -33.79 8.49 -2.36
C ARG A 140 -32.39 7.92 -2.52
N ARG A 141 -31.38 8.53 -1.88
CA ARG A 141 -29.99 8.09 -1.96
C ARG A 141 -29.80 6.69 -1.38
N ILE A 142 -30.41 6.38 -0.23
CA ILE A 142 -30.36 5.06 0.39
C ILE A 142 -31.00 4.02 -0.52
N GLN A 143 -32.18 4.32 -1.07
CA GLN A 143 -32.90 3.40 -1.96
C GLN A 143 -32.12 3.07 -3.25
N GLU A 144 -31.49 4.07 -3.86
CA GLU A 144 -30.62 3.89 -5.03
C GLU A 144 -29.40 3.03 -4.69
N GLU A 145 -28.78 3.27 -3.54
CA GLU A 145 -27.58 2.54 -3.11
C GLU A 145 -27.90 1.07 -2.76
N ILE A 146 -29.03 0.81 -2.09
CA ILE A 146 -29.55 -0.55 -1.84
C ILE A 146 -29.79 -1.27 -3.17
N SER A 147 -30.52 -0.63 -4.09
CA SER A 147 -30.87 -1.23 -5.40
C SER A 147 -29.62 -1.55 -6.22
N LYS A 148 -28.64 -0.63 -6.24
CA LYS A 148 -27.37 -0.81 -6.94
C LYS A 148 -26.59 -2.02 -6.42
N ARG A 149 -26.51 -2.19 -5.10
CA ARG A 149 -25.75 -3.28 -4.47
C ARG A 149 -26.47 -4.62 -4.52
N ARG A 150 -27.80 -4.63 -4.63
CA ARG A 150 -28.57 -5.85 -4.94
C ARG A 150 -28.28 -6.40 -6.35
N VAL A 151 -28.12 -5.53 -7.35
CA VAL A 151 -27.89 -5.94 -8.76
C VAL A 151 -26.42 -6.33 -9.03
N GLN A 152 -25.47 -5.78 -8.29
CA GLN A 152 -24.03 -6.00 -8.52
C GLN A 152 -23.46 -7.24 -7.81
N ARG A 153 -24.31 -8.06 -7.18
CA ARG A 153 -23.94 -9.40 -6.66
C ARG A 153 -24.18 -10.46 -7.72
#